data_AF-A0A9Q0KEZ3-F1
#
_entry.id   AF-A0A9Q0KEZ3-F1
#
_cell.length_a   1.000
_cell.length_b   1.000
_cell.length_c   1.000
_cell.angle_alpha   90.00
_cell.angle_beta   90.00
_cell.angle_gamma   90.00
#
_symmetry.space_group_name_H-M   'P 1'
#
loop_
_entity.id
_entity.type
_entity.pdbx_description
1 polymer ?
#
loop_
_entity_poly.entity_id
_entity_poly.type
_entity_poly.pdbx_seq_one_letter_code
_entity_poly.pdbx_strand_id
1 'polypeptide(L)'
;MEQGSTAHLYVLPEGCISKILSLTSPRDACRSSVVSSVFRSAVDSDVVWERFLPSDYQRILSSSVYPFPFVFSSKKELYLHLCDNPVLISNSTKTFALEKCSGKKCYMIGAKELSIVWGDTPQYWNWRPSPESRFSEVAELLFVCWLEVRGRMETRLLSPRTTYVAYLVLKFTDSAFGFDVVSAEVSVKLAAACAGGGNSGGGEEEVKEVYLNPIRRQRRQFGVHKNRRLIHSMRPQEPVADAAYQQPLRDRPVPKERGDGWKEIELGEFFNEKGEDGDVEMSLMEVKGGNWKGGLIIQGIELRPKKAE
;
A
#
# COMPACT_ATOMS: atom_id res chain seq x y z
N MET A 1 1.96 24.47 -54.55
CA MET A 1 1.49 23.28 -53.83
C MET A 1 2.69 22.71 -53.11
N GLU A 2 2.88 23.08 -51.84
CA GLU A 2 3.86 22.39 -50.98
C GLU A 2 3.31 21.00 -50.71
N GLN A 3 3.98 19.98 -51.24
CA GLN A 3 3.76 18.62 -50.79
C GLN A 3 4.34 18.55 -49.37
N GLY A 4 3.46 18.58 -48.37
CA GLY A 4 3.84 18.24 -47.01
C GLY A 4 4.37 16.82 -47.00
N SER A 5 5.70 16.68 -46.89
CA SER A 5 6.36 15.38 -46.77
C SER A 5 5.88 14.72 -45.47
N THR A 6 5.08 13.67 -45.60
CA THR A 6 4.67 12.85 -44.46
C THR A 6 5.88 12.06 -43.97
N ALA A 7 6.59 12.59 -42.97
CA ALA A 7 7.67 11.86 -42.32
C ALA A 7 7.08 10.64 -41.58
N HIS A 8 7.33 9.45 -42.10
CA HIS A 8 6.89 8.20 -41.48
C HIS A 8 7.85 7.80 -40.37
N LEU A 9 7.31 7.48 -39.19
CA LEU A 9 8.07 7.14 -37.98
C LEU A 9 9.02 5.93 -38.17
N TYR A 10 8.71 5.03 -39.12
CA TYR A 10 9.55 3.87 -39.49
C TYR A 10 10.83 4.22 -40.24
N VAL A 11 10.97 5.44 -40.73
CA VAL A 11 12.19 5.92 -41.42
C VAL A 11 13.26 6.36 -40.42
N LEU A 12 12.90 6.52 -39.14
CA LEU A 12 13.84 6.90 -38.09
C LEU A 12 14.81 5.75 -37.77
N PRO A 13 16.10 6.05 -37.52
CA PRO A 13 17.04 5.07 -36.97
C PRO A 13 16.54 4.49 -35.64
N GLU A 14 16.90 3.23 -35.36
CA GLU A 14 16.49 2.53 -34.14
C GLU A 14 16.80 3.33 -32.87
N GLY A 15 17.98 3.96 -32.79
CA GLY A 15 18.36 4.79 -31.64
C GLY A 15 17.44 6.00 -31.43
N CYS A 16 16.92 6.61 -32.51
CA CYS A 16 15.92 7.68 -32.41
C CYS A 16 14.59 7.14 -31.88
N ILE A 17 14.17 5.96 -32.36
CA ILE A 17 12.95 5.30 -31.89
C ILE A 17 13.09 4.93 -30.40
N SER A 18 14.21 4.34 -29.98
CA SER A 18 14.51 4.06 -28.56
C SER A 18 14.48 5.34 -27.73
N LYS A 19 15.05 6.45 -28.22
CA LYS A 19 15.02 7.72 -27.48
C LYS A 19 13.58 8.23 -27.30
N ILE A 20 12.76 8.17 -28.35
CA ILE A 20 11.33 8.54 -28.27
C ILE A 20 10.60 7.64 -27.27
N LEU A 21 10.77 6.31 -27.38
CA LEU A 21 10.12 5.34 -26.49
C LEU A 21 10.54 5.53 -25.02
N SER A 22 11.79 5.90 -24.76
CA SER A 22 12.28 6.18 -23.40
C SER A 22 11.57 7.35 -22.71
N LEU A 23 10.88 8.21 -23.48
CA LEU A 23 10.11 9.34 -22.96
C LEU A 23 8.63 9.00 -22.74
N THR A 24 8.22 7.78 -23.05
CA THR A 24 6.85 7.28 -22.85
C THR A 24 6.74 6.50 -21.53
N SER A 25 5.60 5.84 -21.28
CA SER A 25 5.49 4.89 -20.16
C SER A 25 6.00 3.50 -20.55
N PRO A 26 6.43 2.66 -19.59
CA PRO A 26 6.73 1.24 -19.84
C PRO A 26 5.61 0.51 -20.58
N ARG A 27 4.35 0.81 -20.22
CA ARG A 27 3.17 0.26 -20.89
C ARG A 27 3.10 0.66 -22.37
N ASP A 28 3.30 1.94 -22.68
CA ASP A 28 3.20 2.45 -24.05
C ASP A 28 4.36 1.98 -24.92
N ALA A 29 5.57 1.90 -24.35
CA ALA A 29 6.71 1.29 -25.03
C ALA A 29 6.45 -0.19 -25.36
N CYS A 30 5.95 -0.97 -24.40
CA CYS A 30 5.59 -2.38 -24.65
C CYS A 30 4.49 -2.51 -25.72
N ARG A 31 3.47 -1.64 -25.72
CA ARG A 31 2.45 -1.60 -26.78
C ARG A 31 3.04 -1.25 -28.14
N SER A 32 4.02 -0.35 -28.19
CA SER A 32 4.69 0.04 -29.44
C SER A 32 5.54 -1.10 -30.03
N SER A 33 6.03 -2.03 -29.20
CA SER A 33 6.85 -3.17 -29.66
C SER A 33 6.14 -4.11 -30.64
N VAL A 34 4.80 -4.11 -30.69
CA VAL A 34 4.03 -4.97 -31.58
C VAL A 34 3.87 -4.40 -32.99
N VAL A 35 4.25 -3.13 -33.18
CA VAL A 35 4.04 -2.40 -34.43
C VAL A 35 5.01 -2.87 -35.54
N SER A 36 6.28 -3.13 -35.21
CA SER A 36 7.25 -3.70 -36.15
C SER A 36 8.45 -4.32 -35.41
N SER A 37 9.29 -5.06 -36.14
CA SER A 37 10.55 -5.60 -35.59
C SER A 37 11.52 -4.51 -35.13
N VAL A 38 11.58 -3.37 -35.84
CA VAL A 38 12.42 -2.22 -35.46
C VAL A 38 11.95 -1.63 -34.14
N PHE A 39 10.64 -1.47 -33.94
CA PHE A 39 10.09 -1.02 -32.65
C PHE A 39 10.36 -2.02 -31.54
N ARG A 40 10.25 -3.32 -31.81
CA ARG A 40 10.56 -4.36 -30.83
C ARG A 40 12.01 -4.27 -30.37
N SER A 41 12.96 -4.23 -31.31
CA SER A 41 14.39 -4.06 -31.02
C SER A 41 14.65 -2.78 -30.24
N ALA A 42 14.05 -1.67 -30.66
CA ALA A 42 14.19 -0.38 -30.00
C ALA A 42 13.69 -0.39 -28.55
N VAL A 43 12.59 -1.09 -28.26
CA VAL A 43 12.03 -1.26 -26.90
C VAL A 43 12.93 -2.14 -26.03
N ASP A 44 13.58 -3.16 -26.60
CA ASP A 44 14.44 -4.08 -25.86
C ASP A 44 15.81 -3.49 -25.50
N SER A 45 16.12 -2.27 -26.00
CA SER A 45 17.34 -1.54 -25.66
C SER A 45 17.38 -1.07 -24.19
N ASP A 46 18.54 -1.26 -23.54
CA ASP A 46 18.78 -0.77 -22.18
C ASP A 46 18.63 0.76 -22.03
N VAL A 47 18.81 1.53 -23.11
CA VAL A 47 18.59 2.99 -23.09
C VAL A 47 17.15 3.33 -22.71
N VAL A 48 16.19 2.51 -23.15
CA VAL A 48 14.76 2.68 -22.82
C VAL A 48 14.52 2.34 -21.35
N TRP A 49 14.98 1.18 -20.90
CA TRP A 49 14.69 0.68 -19.57
C TRP A 49 15.47 1.40 -18.46
N GLU A 50 16.67 1.92 -18.75
CA GLU A 50 17.38 2.81 -17.82
C GLU A 50 16.55 4.08 -17.52
N ARG A 51 15.77 4.57 -18.48
CA ARG A 51 14.90 5.74 -18.29
C ARG A 51 13.63 5.43 -17.52
N PHE A 52 13.17 4.18 -17.55
CA PHE A 52 12.00 3.70 -16.81
C PHE A 52 12.33 3.33 -15.36
N LEU A 53 13.58 3.02 -15.06
CA LEU A 53 14.05 2.86 -13.69
C LEU A 53 14.08 4.23 -12.99
N PRO A 54 13.67 4.33 -11.70
CA PRO A 54 13.83 5.56 -10.94
C PRO A 54 15.29 5.97 -10.87
N SER A 55 15.64 7.24 -11.04
CA SER A 55 17.05 7.69 -11.13
C SER A 55 17.93 7.31 -9.93
N ASP A 56 17.33 7.08 -8.77
CA ASP A 56 17.99 6.70 -7.52
C ASP A 56 17.90 5.19 -7.21
N TYR A 57 17.45 4.35 -8.15
CA TYR A 57 17.29 2.90 -7.94
C TYR A 57 18.58 2.28 -7.38
N GLN A 58 19.75 2.63 -7.91
CA GLN A 58 21.03 2.09 -7.44
C GLN A 58 21.24 2.37 -5.95
N ARG A 59 20.89 3.57 -5.46
CA ARG A 59 21.00 3.91 -4.04
C ARG A 59 20.02 3.11 -3.18
N ILE A 60 18.81 2.90 -3.68
CA ILE A 60 17.79 2.08 -3.01
C ILE A 60 18.29 0.63 -2.89
N LEU A 61 18.81 0.07 -3.99
CA LEU A 61 19.30 -1.32 -4.01
C LEU A 61 20.57 -1.50 -3.16
N SER A 62 21.47 -0.50 -3.11
CA SER A 62 22.62 -0.53 -2.18
C SER A 62 22.22 -0.54 -0.71
N SER A 63 21.00 -0.11 -0.38
CA SER A 63 20.45 -0.10 0.98
C SER A 63 19.67 -1.37 1.33
N SER A 64 19.61 -2.34 0.41
CA SER A 64 18.91 -3.61 0.63
C SER A 64 19.73 -4.58 1.48
N VAL A 65 19.04 -5.35 2.31
CA VAL A 65 19.65 -6.49 3.02
C VAL A 65 19.65 -7.63 2.01
N TYR A 66 20.80 -8.24 1.78
CA TYR A 66 21.15 -9.25 0.77
C TYR A 66 21.85 -8.71 -0.49
N PRO A 67 23.00 -9.30 -0.88
CA PRO A 67 23.55 -9.05 -2.22
C PRO A 67 22.52 -9.53 -3.23
N PHE A 68 22.20 -8.71 -4.24
CA PHE A 68 21.50 -9.19 -5.43
C PHE A 68 22.24 -10.44 -5.93
N PRO A 69 21.68 -11.65 -5.80
CA PRO A 69 22.39 -12.87 -6.20
C PRO A 69 22.51 -12.98 -7.72
N PHE A 70 21.91 -12.03 -8.45
CA PHE A 70 21.70 -12.08 -9.87
C PHE A 70 22.31 -10.85 -10.52
N VAL A 71 23.29 -11.10 -11.38
CA VAL A 71 23.65 -10.16 -12.43
C VAL A 71 22.53 -10.23 -13.46
N PHE A 72 21.75 -9.17 -13.58
CA PHE A 72 20.73 -9.09 -14.63
C PHE A 72 21.40 -8.95 -15.99
N SER A 73 20.87 -9.64 -16.98
CA SER A 73 21.38 -9.61 -18.35
C SER A 73 20.98 -8.32 -19.08
N SER A 74 19.93 -7.64 -18.60
CA SER A 74 19.44 -6.36 -19.15
C SER A 74 18.74 -5.51 -18.09
N LYS A 75 18.57 -4.22 -18.37
CA LYS A 75 17.77 -3.29 -17.56
C LYS A 75 16.28 -3.63 -17.58
N LYS A 76 15.80 -4.22 -18.67
CA LYS A 76 14.44 -4.76 -18.77
C LYS A 76 14.20 -5.86 -17.74
N GLU A 77 15.14 -6.80 -17.64
CA GLU A 77 15.07 -7.90 -16.68
C GLU A 77 15.09 -7.39 -15.24
N LEU A 78 15.99 -6.45 -14.93
CA LEU A 78 16.02 -5.77 -13.63
C LEU A 78 14.67 -5.08 -13.33
N TYR A 79 14.13 -4.33 -14.28
CA TYR A 79 12.85 -3.63 -14.10
C TYR A 79 11.71 -4.59 -13.78
N LEU A 80 11.58 -5.68 -14.56
CA LEU A 80 10.54 -6.69 -14.34
C LEU A 80 10.73 -7.40 -13.00
N HIS A 81 11.97 -7.70 -12.62
CA HIS A 81 12.27 -8.28 -11.32
C HIS A 81 11.81 -7.37 -10.17
N LEU A 82 12.07 -6.06 -10.24
CA LEU A 82 11.62 -5.08 -9.25
C LEU A 82 10.09 -4.87 -9.22
N CYS A 83 9.38 -5.23 -10.30
CA CYS A 83 7.92 -5.21 -10.32
C CYS A 83 7.34 -6.42 -9.59
N ASP A 84 7.91 -7.59 -9.84
CA ASP A 84 7.34 -8.87 -9.41
C ASP A 84 7.89 -9.33 -8.04
N ASN A 85 9.05 -8.81 -7.60
CA ASN A 85 9.72 -9.21 -6.36
C ASN A 85 10.07 -7.97 -5.50
N PRO A 86 9.22 -7.62 -4.50
CA PRO A 86 9.52 -6.52 -3.58
C PRO A 86 10.81 -6.75 -2.80
N VAL A 87 11.72 -5.78 -2.83
CA VAL A 87 13.04 -5.84 -2.20
C VAL A 87 12.97 -5.28 -0.79
N LEU A 88 13.53 -5.98 0.19
CA LEU A 88 13.64 -5.50 1.57
C LEU A 88 14.73 -4.43 1.70
N ILE A 89 14.38 -3.29 2.28
CA ILE A 89 15.26 -2.14 2.52
C ILE A 89 15.12 -1.66 3.97
N SER A 90 15.94 -0.68 4.37
CA SER A 90 15.88 -0.06 5.71
C SER A 90 15.96 -1.12 6.82
N ASN A 91 16.99 -1.96 6.83
CA ASN A 91 17.13 -3.06 7.79
C ASN A 91 15.92 -4.03 7.79
N SER A 92 15.33 -4.28 6.62
CA SER A 92 14.19 -5.18 6.41
C SER A 92 12.88 -4.71 7.04
N THR A 93 12.74 -3.42 7.34
CA THR A 93 11.48 -2.86 7.88
C THR A 93 10.59 -2.25 6.80
N LYS A 94 11.12 -2.03 5.58
CA LYS A 94 10.32 -1.63 4.42
C LYS A 94 10.58 -2.51 3.22
N THR A 95 9.65 -2.54 2.29
CA THR A 95 9.87 -3.10 0.94
C THR A 95 9.78 -2.03 -0.12
N PHE A 96 10.57 -2.18 -1.17
CA PHE A 96 10.55 -1.37 -2.38
C PHE A 96 10.16 -2.24 -3.59
N ALA A 97 9.29 -1.72 -4.45
CA ALA A 97 8.93 -2.33 -5.73
C ALA A 97 8.59 -1.24 -6.77
N LEU A 98 8.41 -1.64 -8.03
CA LEU A 98 7.94 -0.76 -9.10
C LEU A 98 6.51 -1.10 -9.52
N GLU A 99 5.70 -0.07 -9.75
CA GLU A 99 4.42 -0.24 -10.45
C GLU A 99 4.70 -0.48 -11.94
N LYS A 100 4.31 -1.66 -12.42
CA LYS A 100 4.70 -2.23 -13.71
C LYS A 100 4.36 -1.39 -14.94
N CYS A 101 3.30 -0.59 -14.88
CA CYS A 101 2.83 0.16 -16.05
C CYS A 101 3.48 1.53 -16.19
N SER A 102 3.85 2.13 -15.06
CA SER A 102 4.33 3.51 -14.96
C SER A 102 5.79 3.62 -14.52
N GLY A 103 6.38 2.57 -13.94
CA GLY A 103 7.71 2.62 -13.32
C GLY A 103 7.76 3.44 -12.04
N LYS A 104 6.61 3.83 -11.49
CA LYS A 104 6.52 4.61 -10.26
C LYS A 104 6.81 3.71 -9.05
N LYS A 105 7.50 4.27 -8.07
CA LYS A 105 7.93 3.56 -6.86
C LYS A 105 6.71 3.16 -6.01
N CYS A 106 6.70 1.92 -5.54
CA CYS A 106 5.81 1.42 -4.50
C CYS A 106 6.63 1.13 -3.25
N TYR A 107 6.11 1.49 -2.07
CA TYR A 107 6.72 1.13 -0.80
C TYR A 107 5.72 0.46 0.12
N MET A 108 6.22 -0.42 0.99
CA MET A 108 5.47 -0.91 2.13
C MET A 108 6.28 -0.70 3.39
N ILE A 109 5.67 -0.11 4.42
CA ILE A 109 6.22 0.01 5.77
C ILE A 109 5.72 -1.19 6.55
N GLY A 110 6.63 -2.05 7.00
CA GLY A 110 6.29 -3.22 7.81
C GLY A 110 5.85 -2.83 9.21
N ALA A 111 5.08 -3.71 9.85
CA ALA A 111 4.48 -3.46 11.17
C ALA A 111 5.50 -3.01 12.24
N LYS A 112 6.75 -3.51 12.19
CA LYS A 112 7.83 -3.13 13.12
C LYS A 112 8.25 -1.67 13.04
N GLU A 113 7.99 -0.99 11.94
CA GLU A 113 8.30 0.43 11.75
C GLU A 113 7.05 1.32 11.86
N LEU A 114 5.87 0.72 12.05
CA LEU A 114 4.67 1.48 12.39
C LEU A 114 4.70 1.89 13.86
N SER A 115 4.12 3.06 14.14
CA SER A 115 3.77 3.45 15.51
C SER A 115 2.44 2.79 15.87
N ILE A 116 2.49 1.82 16.77
CA ILE A 116 1.32 1.07 17.24
C ILE A 116 1.18 1.34 18.74
N VAL A 117 0.04 1.85 19.18
CA VAL A 117 -0.21 2.10 20.61
C VAL A 117 -0.14 0.78 21.38
N TRP A 118 0.72 0.77 22.42
CA TRP A 118 1.10 -0.40 23.20
C TRP A 118 1.71 -1.55 22.40
N GLY A 119 2.22 -1.32 21.19
CA GLY A 119 2.84 -2.36 20.35
C GLY A 119 4.04 -3.05 20.99
N ASP A 120 4.67 -2.40 21.97
CA ASP A 120 5.78 -2.92 22.79
C ASP A 120 5.31 -3.70 24.04
N THR A 121 4.00 -3.78 24.29
CA THR A 121 3.39 -4.38 25.47
C THR A 121 2.86 -5.79 25.17
N PRO A 122 3.55 -6.87 25.60
CA PRO A 122 3.22 -8.25 25.21
C PRO A 122 1.84 -8.75 25.65
N GLN A 123 1.21 -8.08 26.63
CA GLN A 123 -0.16 -8.35 27.06
C GLN A 123 -1.18 -8.01 25.98
N TYR A 124 -0.86 -7.08 25.09
CA TYR A 124 -1.76 -6.53 24.08
C TYR A 124 -1.36 -6.92 22.66
N TRP A 125 -0.07 -7.08 22.41
CA TRP A 125 0.46 -7.40 21.09
C TRP A 125 1.45 -8.55 21.14
N ASN A 126 1.34 -9.43 20.16
CA ASN A 126 2.26 -10.53 19.92
C ASN A 126 2.98 -10.30 18.59
N TRP A 127 4.31 -10.31 18.59
CA TRP A 127 5.11 -10.24 17.37
C TRP A 127 5.47 -11.65 16.95
N ARG A 128 5.05 -12.05 15.75
CA ARG A 128 5.22 -13.43 15.30
C ARG A 128 5.67 -13.52 13.84
N PRO A 129 6.39 -14.59 13.47
CA PRO A 129 6.68 -14.86 12.08
C PRO A 129 5.42 -15.21 11.31
N SER A 130 5.38 -14.86 10.02
CA SER A 130 4.32 -15.23 9.11
C SER A 130 4.91 -15.61 7.76
N PRO A 131 4.83 -16.89 7.34
CA PRO A 131 5.42 -17.36 6.07
C PRO A 131 4.86 -16.65 4.84
N GLU A 132 3.64 -16.14 4.94
CA GLU A 132 2.94 -15.41 3.88
C GLU A 132 3.28 -13.91 3.91
N SER A 133 4.11 -13.46 4.85
CA SER A 133 4.51 -12.07 4.98
C SER A 133 5.78 -11.75 4.20
N ARG A 134 5.83 -10.53 3.65
CA ARG A 134 7.07 -9.96 3.10
C ARG A 134 8.10 -9.62 4.19
N PHE A 135 7.66 -9.49 5.43
CA PHE A 135 8.48 -9.15 6.61
C PHE A 135 8.65 -10.36 7.52
N SER A 136 9.79 -10.42 8.23
CA SER A 136 10.11 -11.50 9.16
C SER A 136 9.11 -11.63 10.31
N GLU A 137 8.53 -10.52 10.75
CA GLU A 137 7.55 -10.45 11.83
C GLU A 137 6.34 -9.59 11.44
N VAL A 138 5.17 -9.96 11.96
CA VAL A 138 3.91 -9.21 11.86
C VAL A 138 3.36 -8.96 13.27
N ALA A 139 2.54 -7.92 13.42
CA ALA A 139 1.92 -7.57 14.70
C ALA A 139 0.55 -8.23 14.82
N GLU A 140 0.37 -9.15 15.78
CA GLU A 140 -0.92 -9.72 16.14
C GLU A 140 -1.47 -9.02 17.37
N LEU A 141 -2.66 -8.43 17.24
CA LEU A 141 -3.40 -7.86 18.34
C LEU A 141 -4.06 -8.97 19.17
N LEU A 142 -3.72 -9.04 20.46
CA LEU A 142 -4.33 -9.99 21.39
C LEU A 142 -5.66 -9.46 21.93
N PHE A 143 -5.64 -8.28 22.58
CA PHE A 143 -6.82 -7.74 23.26
C PHE A 143 -6.67 -6.26 23.65
N VAL A 144 -7.36 -5.33 23.00
CA VAL A 144 -7.39 -3.90 23.40
C VAL A 144 -8.76 -3.26 23.19
N CYS A 145 -9.06 -2.19 23.91
CA CYS A 145 -10.18 -1.29 23.61
C CYS A 145 -9.77 -0.05 22.81
N TRP A 146 -8.49 0.34 22.89
CA TRP A 146 -7.87 1.44 22.12
C TRP A 146 -6.98 0.86 21.02
N LEU A 147 -7.38 1.01 19.76
CA LEU A 147 -6.57 0.60 18.61
C LEU A 147 -6.15 1.83 17.83
N GLU A 148 -4.84 2.02 17.70
CA GLU A 148 -4.27 3.14 16.95
C GLU A 148 -2.97 2.69 16.29
N VAL A 149 -2.91 2.88 14.98
CA VAL A 149 -1.79 2.49 14.11
C VAL A 149 -1.48 3.68 13.22
N ARG A 150 -0.22 4.10 13.22
CA ARG A 150 0.27 5.19 12.36
C ARG A 150 1.50 4.75 11.59
N GLY A 151 1.58 5.17 10.34
CA GLY A 151 2.79 5.09 9.53
C GLY A 151 3.25 6.49 9.16
N ARG A 152 4.54 6.63 8.90
CA ARG A 152 5.13 7.85 8.36
C ARG A 152 6.09 7.51 7.24
N MET A 153 6.07 8.29 6.16
CA MET A 153 7.01 8.16 5.06
C MET A 153 7.47 9.52 4.55
N GLU A 154 8.77 9.64 4.31
CA GLU A 154 9.34 10.83 3.67
C GLU A 154 8.89 10.91 2.21
N THR A 155 8.27 12.02 1.81
CA THR A 155 7.71 12.20 0.46
C THR A 155 8.78 12.25 -0.63
N ARG A 156 10.02 12.63 -0.30
CA ARG A 156 11.18 12.55 -1.20
C ARG A 156 11.54 11.13 -1.67
N LEU A 157 11.16 10.11 -0.90
CA LEU A 157 11.39 8.70 -1.29
C LEU A 157 10.41 8.26 -2.38
N LEU A 158 9.25 8.91 -2.46
CA LEU A 158 8.17 8.62 -3.40
C LEU A 158 8.43 9.24 -4.78
N SER A 159 7.70 8.78 -5.79
CA SER A 159 7.80 9.38 -7.13
C SER A 159 7.10 10.73 -7.17
N PRO A 160 7.72 11.79 -7.73
CA PRO A 160 7.08 13.10 -7.87
C PRO A 160 5.96 13.05 -8.92
N ARG A 161 5.10 14.07 -8.89
CA ARG A 161 3.89 14.22 -9.72
C ARG A 161 3.07 12.95 -9.79
N THR A 162 2.82 12.35 -8.64
CA THR A 162 2.14 11.04 -8.54
C THR A 162 1.13 11.09 -7.41
N THR A 163 -0.12 10.75 -7.71
CA THR A 163 -1.11 10.48 -6.67
C THR A 163 -0.85 9.11 -6.09
N TYR A 164 -0.68 9.03 -4.78
CA TYR A 164 -0.51 7.79 -4.04
C TYR A 164 -1.77 7.48 -3.25
N VAL A 165 -2.06 6.19 -3.11
CA VAL A 165 -3.07 5.68 -2.20
C VAL A 165 -2.38 4.80 -1.17
N ALA A 166 -2.68 5.03 0.11
CA ALA A 166 -2.15 4.27 1.22
C ALA A 166 -3.13 3.16 1.62
N TYR A 167 -2.62 1.95 1.83
CA TYR A 167 -3.40 0.78 2.20
C TYR A 167 -2.84 0.12 3.45
N LEU A 168 -3.66 -0.09 4.47
CA LEU A 168 -3.29 -0.98 5.57
C LEU A 168 -3.52 -2.43 5.14
N VAL A 169 -2.46 -3.25 5.22
CA VAL A 169 -2.49 -4.67 4.85
C VAL A 169 -2.57 -5.53 6.10
N LEU A 170 -3.62 -6.34 6.19
CA LEU A 170 -4.03 -7.02 7.42
C LEU A 170 -4.66 -8.39 7.19
N LYS A 171 -4.77 -9.17 8.26
CA LYS A 171 -5.49 -10.45 8.35
C LYS A 171 -6.28 -10.50 9.66
N PHE A 172 -7.18 -11.46 9.74
CA PHE A 172 -7.87 -11.81 10.98
C PHE A 172 -7.61 -13.27 11.32
N THR A 173 -7.38 -13.55 12.61
CA THR A 173 -7.41 -14.93 13.10
C THR A 173 -8.84 -15.47 13.08
N ASP A 174 -8.99 -16.80 13.13
CA ASP A 174 -10.31 -17.43 13.24
C ASP A 174 -11.06 -16.99 14.51
N SER A 175 -10.33 -16.66 15.57
CA SER A 175 -10.85 -16.17 16.85
C SER A 175 -11.16 -14.67 16.87
N ALA A 176 -10.85 -13.90 15.82
CA ALA A 176 -10.91 -12.44 15.83
C ALA A 176 -12.31 -11.88 16.19
N PHE A 177 -12.38 -10.82 16.99
CA PHE A 177 -13.64 -10.25 17.47
C PHE A 177 -13.53 -8.74 17.74
N GLY A 178 -14.68 -8.07 17.88
CA GLY A 178 -14.76 -6.65 18.28
C GLY A 178 -14.68 -5.64 17.13
N PHE A 179 -14.50 -6.10 15.89
CA PHE A 179 -14.35 -5.26 14.68
C PHE A 179 -15.65 -5.05 13.88
N ASP A 180 -16.78 -5.48 14.42
CA ASP A 180 -18.09 -5.50 13.75
C ASP A 180 -19.09 -4.51 14.34
N VAL A 181 -18.65 -3.68 15.30
CA VAL A 181 -19.53 -2.78 16.08
C VAL A 181 -19.28 -1.31 15.77
N VAL A 182 -18.02 -0.87 15.82
CA VAL A 182 -17.62 0.53 15.67
C VAL A 182 -16.79 0.70 14.40
N SER A 183 -16.97 1.82 13.69
CA SER A 183 -16.10 2.20 12.58
C SER A 183 -14.73 2.63 13.11
N ALA A 184 -13.69 2.28 12.37
CA ALA A 184 -12.39 2.90 12.53
C ALA A 184 -12.33 4.17 11.69
N GLU A 185 -11.66 5.20 12.19
CA GLU A 185 -11.27 6.39 11.44
C GLU A 185 -9.95 6.11 10.73
N VAL A 186 -9.86 6.46 9.46
CA VAL A 186 -8.63 6.41 8.69
C VAL A 186 -8.32 7.79 8.13
N SER A 187 -7.04 8.13 8.05
CA SER A 187 -6.63 9.41 7.48
C SER A 187 -5.28 9.33 6.79
N VAL A 188 -5.07 10.28 5.87
CA VAL A 188 -3.77 10.60 5.28
C VAL A 188 -3.56 12.10 5.39
N LYS A 189 -2.35 12.49 5.80
CA LYS A 189 -1.98 13.89 6.01
C LYS A 189 -0.58 14.16 5.49
N LEU A 190 -0.45 15.20 4.67
CA LEU A 190 0.85 15.75 4.29
C LEU A 190 1.31 16.76 5.35
N ALA A 191 2.47 16.51 5.96
CA ALA A 191 3.17 17.47 6.79
C ALA A 191 3.92 18.44 5.87
N ALA A 192 3.55 19.73 5.93
CA ALA A 192 4.29 20.77 5.22
C ALA A 192 5.71 20.88 5.79
N ALA A 193 6.70 21.06 4.90
CA ALA A 193 8.06 21.38 5.31
C ALA A 193 8.05 22.65 6.17
N CYS A 194 8.80 22.65 7.27
CA CYS A 194 8.99 23.84 8.10
C CYS A 194 9.80 24.90 7.30
N ALA A 195 9.14 25.62 6.39
CA ALA A 195 9.64 26.89 5.92
C ALA A 195 9.50 27.89 7.07
N GLY A 196 10.61 28.46 7.51
CA GLY A 196 10.67 29.32 8.69
C GLY A 196 9.64 30.44 8.68
N GLY A 197 8.96 30.60 9.82
CA GLY A 197 8.25 31.82 10.21
C GLY A 197 6.98 32.14 9.41
N GLY A 198 5.83 31.60 9.84
CA GLY A 198 4.53 32.15 9.46
C GLY A 198 3.42 31.09 9.43
N ASN A 199 2.54 31.15 10.43
CA ASN A 199 1.21 30.52 10.53
C ASN A 199 1.01 29.18 9.80
N SER A 200 1.12 28.08 10.58
CA SER A 200 0.90 26.69 10.18
C SER A 200 -0.45 26.47 9.51
N GLY A 201 -0.49 26.59 8.18
CA GLY A 201 -1.50 25.94 7.36
C GLY A 201 -1.21 24.44 7.37
N GLY A 202 -1.74 23.74 8.37
CA GLY A 202 -1.71 22.28 8.40
C GLY A 202 -2.34 21.74 7.12
N GLY A 203 -1.65 20.85 6.41
CA GLY A 203 -2.19 20.21 5.23
C GLY A 203 -3.58 19.62 5.52
N GLU A 204 -4.50 19.76 4.57
CA GLU A 204 -5.87 19.24 4.68
C GLU A 204 -5.80 17.75 5.00
N GLU A 205 -6.34 17.39 6.17
CA GLU A 205 -6.43 16.00 6.63
C GLU A 205 -7.81 15.47 6.24
N GLU A 206 -7.82 14.49 5.34
CA GLU A 206 -9.06 13.80 4.98
C GLU A 206 -9.25 12.62 5.95
N VAL A 207 -10.28 12.69 6.78
CA VAL A 207 -10.67 11.62 7.71
C VAL A 207 -11.90 10.89 7.16
N LYS A 208 -11.83 9.56 7.07
CA LYS A 208 -12.90 8.68 6.57
C LYS A 208 -13.22 7.61 7.60
N GLU A 209 -14.46 7.15 7.63
CA GLU A 209 -14.88 6.01 8.45
C GLU A 209 -14.89 4.70 7.66
N VAL A 210 -14.36 3.64 8.26
CA VAL A 210 -14.25 2.32 7.65
C VAL A 210 -14.63 1.21 8.63
N TYR A 211 -15.04 0.04 8.13
CA TYR A 211 -15.43 -1.10 8.96
C TYR A 211 -14.49 -2.28 8.74
N LEU A 212 -13.74 -2.66 9.78
CA LEU A 212 -12.70 -3.69 9.69
C LEU A 212 -13.26 -5.10 9.49
N ASN A 213 -14.41 -5.47 10.08
CA ASN A 213 -15.01 -6.79 9.83
C ASN A 213 -16.54 -6.83 10.03
N PRO A 214 -17.35 -6.37 9.08
CA PRO A 214 -18.81 -6.38 9.25
C PRO A 214 -19.46 -7.77 9.06
N ILE A 215 -18.74 -8.75 8.50
CA ILE A 215 -19.32 -10.01 8.00
C ILE A 215 -19.74 -10.95 9.14
N ARG A 216 -19.15 -10.86 10.34
CA ARG A 216 -19.59 -11.66 11.50
C ARG A 216 -21.05 -11.41 11.88
N ARG A 217 -21.61 -10.22 11.59
CA ARG A 217 -23.05 -9.96 11.78
C ARG A 217 -23.94 -10.75 10.82
N GLN A 218 -23.49 -10.96 9.59
CA GLN A 218 -24.28 -11.61 8.54
C GLN A 218 -24.30 -13.15 8.70
N ARG A 219 -23.19 -13.76 9.13
CA ARG A 219 -23.13 -15.21 9.42
C ARG A 219 -24.00 -15.65 10.59
N ARG A 220 -24.42 -14.76 11.49
CA ARG A 220 -25.40 -15.09 12.55
C ARG A 220 -26.85 -15.19 12.06
N GLN A 221 -27.16 -14.71 10.85
CA GLN A 221 -28.53 -14.80 10.29
C GLN A 221 -28.80 -16.12 9.57
N PHE A 222 -27.79 -16.86 9.11
CA PHE A 222 -27.94 -18.21 8.56
C PHE A 222 -27.43 -19.23 9.57
N GLY A 223 -28.37 -19.95 10.18
CA GLY A 223 -28.18 -20.67 11.44
C GLY A 223 -27.16 -21.82 11.42
N VAL A 224 -26.80 -22.28 12.64
CA VAL A 224 -26.76 -23.70 13.04
C VAL A 224 -26.32 -23.79 14.53
N HIS A 225 -27.20 -24.44 15.29
CA HIS A 225 -27.00 -25.30 16.46
C HIS A 225 -26.01 -24.93 17.58
N LYS A 226 -26.63 -24.69 18.74
CA LYS A 226 -26.02 -24.54 20.07
C LYS A 226 -25.26 -25.81 20.46
N ASN A 227 -23.99 -25.67 20.81
CA ASN A 227 -23.38 -26.48 21.87
C ASN A 227 -22.65 -25.56 22.85
N ARG A 228 -23.42 -25.13 23.85
CA ARG A 228 -22.94 -24.43 25.04
C ARG A 228 -22.29 -25.45 25.95
N ARG A 229 -20.98 -25.35 26.17
CA ARG A 229 -20.35 -25.70 27.45
C ARG A 229 -19.04 -24.93 27.57
N LEU A 230 -18.93 -24.19 28.68
CA LEU A 230 -17.74 -23.54 29.24
C LEU A 230 -17.31 -22.17 28.69
N ILE A 231 -18.16 -21.13 28.84
CA ILE A 231 -17.75 -19.77 29.27
C ILE A 231 -19.00 -19.13 29.94
N HIS A 232 -19.09 -19.12 31.28
CA HIS A 232 -20.26 -18.60 32.01
C HIS A 232 -19.97 -17.37 32.89
N SER A 233 -18.85 -16.66 32.69
CA SER A 233 -18.48 -15.54 33.57
C SER A 233 -18.04 -14.24 32.88
N MET A 234 -18.27 -14.08 31.57
CA MET A 234 -18.10 -12.80 30.88
C MET A 234 -19.16 -12.73 29.78
N ARG A 235 -20.37 -12.31 30.14
CA ARG A 235 -21.45 -12.06 29.17
C ARG A 235 -21.30 -10.58 28.77
N PRO A 236 -20.86 -10.23 27.55
CA PRO A 236 -21.02 -8.86 27.08
C PRO A 236 -22.50 -8.52 27.20
N GLN A 237 -22.85 -7.39 27.81
CA GLN A 237 -24.19 -6.83 27.68
C GLN A 237 -24.45 -6.72 26.18
N GLU A 238 -25.47 -7.43 25.68
CA GLU A 238 -25.96 -7.20 24.33
C GLU A 238 -26.44 -5.75 24.30
N PRO A 239 -25.88 -4.87 23.45
CA PRO A 239 -26.48 -3.57 23.26
C PRO A 239 -27.89 -3.81 22.74
N VAL A 240 -28.88 -3.25 23.44
CA VAL A 240 -30.27 -3.21 23.02
C VAL A 240 -30.26 -2.70 21.58
N ALA A 241 -30.74 -3.53 20.65
CA ALA A 241 -30.79 -3.19 19.24
C ALA A 241 -31.80 -2.05 19.07
N ASP A 242 -31.31 -0.82 19.13
CA ASP A 242 -32.11 0.34 18.75
C ASP A 242 -32.31 0.26 17.24
N ALA A 243 -33.57 0.22 16.82
CA ALA A 243 -34.01 -0.05 15.46
C ALA A 243 -33.61 1.06 14.45
N ALA A 244 -32.87 2.07 14.90
CA ALA A 244 -32.40 3.21 14.10
C ALA A 244 -31.11 2.97 13.31
N TYR A 245 -30.37 1.86 13.52
CA TYR A 245 -29.06 1.61 12.88
C TYR A 245 -29.09 0.64 11.69
N GLN A 246 -30.21 0.58 10.96
CA GLN A 246 -30.27 -0.13 9.67
C GLN A 246 -30.00 0.83 8.50
N GLN A 247 -28.81 1.43 8.46
CA GLN A 247 -28.29 1.90 7.17
C GLN A 247 -27.82 0.67 6.37
N PRO A 248 -28.13 0.58 5.07
CA PRO A 248 -27.76 -0.59 4.28
C PRO A 248 -26.24 -0.79 4.27
N LEU A 249 -25.80 -2.00 4.66
CA LEU A 249 -24.42 -2.49 4.68
C LEU A 249 -23.68 -2.43 3.32
N ARG A 250 -24.32 -1.94 2.25
CA ARG A 250 -23.86 -2.10 0.86
C ARG A 250 -22.75 -1.12 0.45
N ASP A 251 -22.61 0.03 1.10
CA ASP A 251 -21.69 1.09 0.65
C ASP A 251 -20.56 1.41 1.65
N ARG A 252 -20.37 0.59 2.69
CA ARG A 252 -19.33 0.84 3.70
C ARG A 252 -17.96 0.36 3.20
N PRO A 253 -16.88 1.14 3.34
CA PRO A 253 -15.54 0.69 3.01
C PRO A 253 -15.13 -0.46 3.95
N VAL A 254 -14.83 -1.61 3.38
CA VAL A 254 -14.41 -2.84 4.10
C VAL A 254 -13.10 -3.37 3.52
N PRO A 255 -12.31 -4.13 4.29
CA PRO A 255 -11.10 -4.73 3.75
C PRO A 255 -11.39 -5.66 2.56
N LYS A 256 -10.68 -5.45 1.47
CA LYS A 256 -10.77 -6.23 0.22
C LYS A 256 -9.72 -7.34 0.25
N GLU A 257 -10.07 -8.52 -0.27
CA GLU A 257 -9.12 -9.63 -0.41
C GLU A 257 -8.07 -9.33 -1.48
N ARG A 258 -6.84 -9.76 -1.23
CA ARG A 258 -5.72 -9.72 -2.18
C ARG A 258 -5.39 -11.13 -2.67
N GLY A 259 -4.65 -11.21 -3.78
CA GLY A 259 -4.20 -12.49 -4.34
C GLY A 259 -3.13 -13.21 -3.49
N ASP A 260 -2.53 -12.53 -2.52
CA ASP A 260 -1.50 -13.05 -1.60
C ASP A 260 -2.10 -13.57 -0.27
N GLY A 261 -3.43 -13.68 -0.20
CA GLY A 261 -4.16 -14.13 0.98
C GLY A 261 -4.32 -13.07 2.07
N TRP A 262 -3.73 -11.88 1.92
CA TRP A 262 -3.97 -10.74 2.82
C TRP A 262 -5.22 -9.96 2.43
N LYS A 263 -5.71 -9.14 3.36
CA LYS A 263 -6.71 -8.12 3.09
C LYS A 263 -6.05 -6.75 3.07
N GLU A 264 -6.65 -5.81 2.36
CA GLU A 264 -6.25 -4.40 2.39
C GLU A 264 -7.44 -3.49 2.60
N ILE A 265 -7.21 -2.40 3.32
CA ILE A 265 -8.15 -1.30 3.46
C ILE A 265 -7.48 0.02 3.13
N GLU A 266 -8.16 0.84 2.36
CA GLU A 266 -7.68 2.16 1.96
C GLU A 266 -7.70 3.11 3.16
N LEU A 267 -6.59 3.79 3.41
CA LEU A 267 -6.45 4.81 4.44
C LEU A 267 -6.71 6.22 3.90
N GLY A 268 -6.50 6.40 2.59
CA GLY A 268 -6.69 7.66 1.88
C GLY A 268 -5.69 7.84 0.75
N GLU A 269 -5.81 8.97 0.05
CA GLU A 269 -4.93 9.32 -1.06
C GLU A 269 -4.32 10.72 -0.89
N PHE A 270 -3.19 10.94 -1.55
CA PHE A 270 -2.50 12.22 -1.54
C PHE A 270 -1.69 12.41 -2.82
N PHE A 271 -1.48 13.66 -3.23
CA PHE A 271 -0.66 13.98 -4.39
C PHE A 271 0.74 14.39 -3.97
N ASN A 272 1.76 13.64 -4.41
CA ASN A 272 3.16 14.01 -4.23
C ASN A 272 3.60 14.87 -5.41
N GLU A 273 3.61 16.20 -5.26
CA GLU A 273 3.93 17.13 -6.36
C GLU A 273 5.42 17.15 -6.71
N LYS A 274 6.27 17.51 -5.74
CA LYS A 274 7.68 17.85 -5.96
C LYS A 274 8.68 16.93 -5.24
N GLY A 275 8.22 16.00 -4.40
CA GLY A 275 9.11 15.21 -3.53
C GLY A 275 9.92 16.11 -2.58
N GLU A 276 9.27 17.16 -2.05
CA GLU A 276 9.88 18.08 -1.08
C GLU A 276 10.23 17.35 0.24
N ASP A 277 11.00 18.00 1.11
CA ASP A 277 11.41 17.48 2.43
C ASP A 277 10.26 17.47 3.46
N GLY A 278 9.10 16.96 3.05
CA GLY A 278 7.93 16.73 3.89
C GLY A 278 7.68 15.25 4.15
N ASP A 279 6.85 14.99 5.14
CA ASP A 279 6.39 13.64 5.49
C ASP A 279 4.92 13.46 5.12
N VAL A 280 4.53 12.23 4.78
CA VAL A 280 3.15 11.80 4.79
C VAL A 280 2.90 10.94 6.02
N GLU A 281 1.89 11.28 6.82
CA GLU A 281 1.39 10.48 7.93
C GLU A 281 0.09 9.79 7.51
N MET A 282 -0.03 8.49 7.78
CA MET A 282 -1.23 7.70 7.51
C MET A 282 -1.66 7.01 8.80
N SER A 283 -2.95 6.95 9.07
CA SER A 283 -3.44 6.41 10.34
C SER A 283 -4.69 5.56 10.19
N LEU A 284 -4.84 4.61 11.12
CA LEU A 284 -6.08 3.93 11.44
C LEU A 284 -6.31 4.01 12.95
N MET A 285 -7.48 4.48 13.35
CA MET A 285 -7.86 4.73 14.75
C MET A 285 -9.25 4.16 15.05
N GLU A 286 -9.33 3.22 15.98
CA GLU A 286 -10.58 2.74 16.56
C GLU A 286 -10.49 2.91 18.08
N VAL A 287 -10.55 4.17 18.51
CA VAL A 287 -10.35 4.62 19.91
C VAL A 287 -11.66 5.01 20.60
N LYS A 288 -12.75 5.11 19.83
CA LYS A 288 -14.07 5.49 20.32
C LYS A 288 -14.86 4.25 20.78
N GLY A 289 -15.71 4.44 21.80
CA GLY A 289 -16.69 3.43 22.24
C GLY A 289 -16.18 2.34 23.18
N GLY A 290 -14.87 2.25 23.46
CA GLY A 290 -14.33 1.35 24.50
C GLY A 290 -14.53 -0.15 24.27
N ASN A 291 -14.87 -0.56 23.04
CA ASN A 291 -15.13 -1.95 22.71
C ASN A 291 -13.83 -2.75 22.62
N TRP A 292 -13.76 -3.85 23.37
CA TRP A 292 -12.63 -4.75 23.32
C TRP A 292 -12.59 -5.54 22.01
N LYS A 293 -11.41 -5.62 21.40
CA LYS A 293 -11.15 -6.31 20.14
C LYS A 293 -9.82 -7.05 20.17
N GLY A 294 -9.71 -8.08 19.33
CA GLY A 294 -8.54 -8.96 19.28
C GLY A 294 -8.54 -9.84 18.04
N GLY A 295 -7.39 -10.42 17.70
CA GLY A 295 -7.17 -11.28 16.54
C GLY A 295 -6.93 -10.56 15.22
N LEU A 296 -6.63 -9.26 15.23
CA LEU A 296 -6.16 -8.53 14.05
C LEU A 296 -4.66 -8.78 13.86
N ILE A 297 -4.23 -9.07 12.63
CA ILE A 297 -2.82 -9.23 12.27
C ILE A 297 -2.47 -8.14 11.27
N ILE A 298 -1.46 -7.34 11.57
CA ILE A 298 -1.01 -6.24 10.71
C ILE A 298 0.31 -6.64 10.07
N GLN A 299 0.34 -6.59 8.74
CA GLN A 299 1.57 -6.74 7.98
C GLN A 299 2.31 -5.40 7.86
N GLY A 300 1.57 -4.33 7.54
CA GLY A 300 2.16 -3.04 7.25
C GLY A 300 1.22 -2.08 6.51
N ILE A 301 1.74 -0.91 6.13
CA ILE A 301 1.06 0.08 5.28
C ILE A 301 1.76 0.14 3.92
N GLU A 302 1.03 -0.09 2.84
CA GLU A 302 1.53 -0.09 1.46
C GLU A 302 1.08 1.18 0.72
N LEU A 303 2.04 1.95 0.20
CA LEU A 303 1.82 3.12 -0.64
C LEU A 303 1.98 2.73 -2.11
N ARG A 304 0.89 2.86 -2.87
CA ARG A 304 0.86 2.53 -4.31
C ARG A 304 0.48 3.76 -5.13
N PRO A 305 1.12 4.00 -6.29
CA PRO A 305 0.63 4.95 -7.27
C PRO A 305 -0.81 4.63 -7.64
N LYS A 306 -1.69 5.63 -7.61
CA LYS A 306 -3.05 5.51 -8.12
C LYS A 306 -2.98 5.23 -9.62
N LYS A 307 -3.68 4.19 -10.06
CA LYS A 307 -3.78 3.90 -11.49
C LYS A 307 -4.53 5.05 -12.16
N ALA A 308 -3.97 5.58 -13.26
CA ALA A 308 -4.72 6.48 -14.13
C ALA A 308 -5.90 5.70 -14.70
N GLU A 309 -7.11 6.26 -14.57
CA GLU A 309 -8.33 5.77 -15.20
C GLU A 309 -8.26 5.92 -16.72
#